data_AF-A0A9D7CFT9-F1
#
_entry.id   AF-A0A9D7CFT9-F1
#
_cell.length_a   1.000
_cell.length_b   1.000
_cell.length_c   1.000
_cell.angle_alpha   90.00
_cell.angle_beta   90.00
_cell.angle_gamma   90.00
#
_symmetry.space_group_name_H-M   'P 1'
#
loop_
_entity.id
_entity.type
_entity.pdbx_description
1 polymer ?
#
loop_
_entity_poly.entity_id
_entity_poly.type
_entity_poly.pdbx_seq_one_letter_code
_entity_poly.pdbx_strand_id
1 'polypeptide(L)'
;MTEPDAASRADLPEQEVLDLVPSRWLRDFLRFLPLKSQFICTGNIFDLFPYPQRTLRDGREEIGWTWLDLPRFLARIVHARGYRHGLRYDRVHGLSILDAAPFDGKRTTEFLTGTLGLEPARYTGPAAPREMLTRLGDIVEAVANRPAREDHLSLLIDFASRMARDPNALDLVDEHPPLVRCLKSSISARAHLSEALSSVAHYNTVVWLCDKENDLPAWYFHRNPLLRRIPITAPDFATRERVADILLRGWKWKKGDASEADRALAITTFASQTEGMSVRDMRAIHELSRAESCRPSD
;
A
#
# COMPACT_ATOMS: atom_id res chain seq x y z
N MET A 1 -22.52 -16.02 4.60
CA MET A 1 -21.63 -16.33 5.74
C MET A 1 -21.03 -15.02 6.14
N THR A 2 -21.53 -14.44 7.24
CA THR A 2 -21.05 -13.22 7.88
C THR A 2 -19.54 -13.33 8.11
N GLU A 3 -18.79 -12.26 7.85
CA GLU A 3 -17.37 -12.17 8.21
C GLU A 3 -17.20 -12.64 9.67
N PRO A 4 -16.21 -13.49 9.98
CA PRO A 4 -15.93 -13.82 11.36
C PRO A 4 -15.61 -12.52 12.10
N ASP A 5 -16.31 -12.35 13.22
CA ASP A 5 -16.32 -11.22 14.14
C ASP A 5 -14.96 -10.50 14.20
N ALA A 6 -14.97 -9.17 14.13
CA ALA A 6 -13.77 -8.33 14.19
C ALA A 6 -13.00 -8.44 15.52
N ALA A 7 -13.46 -9.28 16.44
CA ALA A 7 -12.86 -9.54 17.73
C ALA A 7 -11.53 -10.31 17.58
N SER A 8 -10.42 -9.61 17.81
CA SER A 8 -9.03 -10.07 18.01
C SER A 8 -8.11 -10.29 16.80
N ARG A 9 -8.23 -9.48 15.73
CA ARG A 9 -7.16 -9.43 14.72
C ARG A 9 -6.05 -8.47 15.15
N ALA A 10 -4.80 -8.94 15.20
CA ALA A 10 -3.62 -8.11 15.49
C ALA A 10 -2.58 -8.22 14.36
N ASP A 11 -1.92 -7.11 14.06
CA ASP A 11 -0.86 -7.09 13.06
C ASP A 11 0.38 -7.84 13.54
N LEU A 12 1.07 -8.51 12.61
CA LEU A 12 2.32 -9.21 12.87
C LEU A 12 3.52 -8.24 12.78
N PRO A 13 4.65 -8.55 13.43
CA PRO A 13 5.91 -7.86 13.17
C PRO A 13 6.30 -7.89 11.68
N GLU A 14 6.93 -6.82 11.20
CA GLU A 14 7.32 -6.67 9.78
C GLU A 14 8.05 -7.90 9.22
N GLN A 15 9.01 -8.45 9.96
CA GLN A 15 9.80 -9.58 9.50
C GLN A 15 8.94 -10.84 9.28
N GLU A 16 7.97 -11.09 10.16
CA GLU A 16 7.05 -12.22 10.04
C GLU A 16 6.14 -12.04 8.81
N VAL A 17 5.69 -10.81 8.54
CA VAL A 17 4.94 -10.49 7.32
C VAL A 17 5.77 -10.78 6.07
N LEU A 18 7.05 -10.39 6.05
CA LEU A 18 7.95 -10.59 4.90
C LEU A 18 8.29 -12.06 4.62
N ASP A 19 8.26 -12.89 5.65
CA ASP A 19 8.52 -14.33 5.53
C ASP A 19 7.26 -15.08 5.05
N LEU A 20 6.09 -14.61 5.45
CA LEU A 20 4.80 -15.15 5.01
C LEU A 20 4.36 -14.65 3.62
N VAL A 21 4.76 -13.44 3.23
CA VAL A 21 4.44 -12.81 1.94
C VAL A 21 5.75 -12.36 1.27
N PRO A 22 6.57 -13.30 0.78
CA PRO A 22 7.86 -12.97 0.20
C PRO A 22 7.66 -12.25 -1.13
N SER A 23 7.90 -10.94 -1.14
CA SER A 23 7.90 -10.12 -2.34
C SER A 23 9.23 -9.38 -2.50
N ARG A 24 9.84 -9.49 -3.69
CA ARG A 24 11.08 -8.78 -4.02
C ARG A 24 10.90 -7.27 -3.99
N TRP A 25 9.79 -6.77 -4.56
CA TRP A 25 9.50 -5.33 -4.60
C TRP A 25 9.24 -4.78 -3.19
N LEU A 26 8.62 -5.56 -2.31
CA LEU A 26 8.34 -5.15 -0.93
C LEU A 26 9.62 -5.03 -0.10
N ARG A 27 10.52 -6.02 -0.24
CA ARG A 27 11.85 -5.97 0.39
C ARG A 27 12.67 -4.78 -0.12
N ASP A 28 12.56 -4.45 -1.40
CA ASP A 28 13.20 -3.26 -1.98
C ASP A 28 12.62 -1.96 -1.41
N PHE A 29 11.29 -1.85 -1.34
CA PHE A 29 10.59 -0.70 -0.75
C PHE A 29 11.05 -0.44 0.70
N LEU A 30 11.01 -1.47 1.56
CA LEU A 30 11.41 -1.36 2.96
C LEU A 30 12.90 -1.04 3.14
N ARG A 31 13.76 -1.64 2.33
CA ARG A 31 15.21 -1.37 2.34
C ARG A 31 15.52 0.10 2.05
N PHE A 32 14.77 0.71 1.14
CA PHE A 32 14.99 2.09 0.72
C PHE A 32 14.20 3.12 1.53
N LEU A 33 13.27 2.70 2.38
CA LEU A 33 12.47 3.58 3.23
C LEU A 33 13.30 4.58 4.08
N PRO A 34 14.43 4.20 4.72
CA PRO A 34 15.28 5.18 5.41
C PRO A 34 16.13 6.06 4.46
N LEU A 35 16.27 5.67 3.19
CA LEU A 35 17.23 6.27 2.25
C LEU A 35 16.58 7.21 1.24
N LYS A 36 15.25 7.21 1.13
CA LYS A 36 14.49 7.88 0.07
C LYS A 36 13.28 8.57 0.67
N SER A 37 13.09 9.82 0.29
CA SER A 37 11.93 10.62 0.72
C SER A 37 10.69 10.30 -0.11
N GLN A 38 10.88 9.90 -1.37
CA GLN A 38 9.77 9.60 -2.28
C GLN A 38 9.94 8.29 -3.03
N PHE A 39 8.80 7.68 -3.37
CA PHE A 39 8.70 6.46 -4.13
C PHE A 39 7.72 6.62 -5.28
N ILE A 40 8.03 6.04 -6.43
CA ILE A 40 7.07 5.84 -7.53
C ILE A 40 6.84 4.34 -7.64
N CYS A 41 5.65 3.89 -7.29
CA CYS A 41 5.21 2.51 -7.46
C CYS A 41 4.44 2.39 -8.77
N THR A 42 4.82 1.41 -9.60
CA THR A 42 4.21 1.20 -10.93
C THR A 42 3.80 -0.25 -11.18
N GLY A 43 2.97 -0.49 -12.20
CA GLY A 43 2.61 -1.85 -12.61
C GLY A 43 1.36 -2.36 -11.89
N ASN A 44 1.50 -3.43 -11.09
CA ASN A 44 0.37 -4.17 -10.49
C ASN A 44 -0.25 -3.46 -9.27
N ILE A 45 -0.59 -2.16 -9.39
CA ILE A 45 -1.00 -1.29 -8.28
C ILE A 45 -2.48 -1.45 -7.87
N PHE A 46 -3.31 -2.05 -8.74
CA PHE A 46 -4.75 -2.27 -8.49
C PHE A 46 -5.10 -3.69 -8.02
N ASP A 47 -4.10 -4.52 -7.78
CA ASP A 47 -4.27 -5.89 -7.29
C ASP A 47 -4.65 -5.93 -5.81
N LEU A 48 -4.92 -7.14 -5.33
CA LEU A 48 -5.05 -7.47 -3.92
C LEU A 48 -3.76 -8.10 -3.40
N PHE A 49 -3.46 -7.85 -2.14
CA PHE A 49 -2.28 -8.36 -1.46
C PHE A 49 -2.75 -9.11 -0.21
N PRO A 50 -2.37 -10.40 -0.06
CA PRO A 50 -2.66 -11.14 1.17
C PRO A 50 -1.84 -10.52 2.31
N TYR A 51 -2.51 -10.16 3.40
CA TYR A 51 -1.88 -9.64 4.60
C TYR A 51 -2.15 -10.58 5.79
N PRO A 52 -1.10 -11.17 6.38
CA PRO A 52 -1.25 -12.09 7.51
C PRO A 52 -1.45 -11.31 8.81
N GLN A 53 -2.34 -11.83 9.67
CA GLN A 53 -2.63 -11.27 10.98
C GLN A 53 -2.76 -12.39 12.02
N ARG A 54 -2.39 -12.08 13.26
CA ARG A 54 -2.79 -12.91 14.40
C ARG A 54 -4.30 -12.85 14.55
N THR A 55 -4.91 -14.01 14.70
CA THR A 55 -6.35 -14.18 14.91
C THR A 55 -6.57 -15.20 16.00
N LEU A 56 -7.61 -15.03 16.83
CA LEU A 56 -8.04 -16.07 17.76
C LEU A 56 -9.19 -16.87 17.15
N ARG A 57 -9.01 -18.18 17.09
CA ARG A 57 -10.05 -19.13 16.69
C ARG A 57 -10.17 -20.22 17.73
N ASP A 58 -11.37 -20.41 18.28
CA ASP A 58 -11.65 -21.39 19.33
C ASP A 58 -10.66 -21.33 20.53
N GLY A 59 -10.23 -20.11 20.88
CA GLY A 59 -9.28 -19.86 21.98
C GLY A 59 -7.81 -20.15 21.65
N ARG A 60 -7.46 -20.44 20.39
CA ARG A 60 -6.09 -20.65 19.93
C ARG A 60 -5.65 -19.53 19.00
N GLU A 61 -4.39 -19.10 19.13
CA GLU A 61 -3.77 -18.18 18.18
C GLU A 61 -3.48 -18.89 16.85
N GLU A 62 -3.97 -18.32 15.77
CA GLU A 62 -3.76 -18.77 14.39
C GLU A 62 -3.44 -17.58 13.49
N ILE A 63 -2.78 -17.85 12.35
CA ILE A 63 -2.58 -16.84 11.30
C ILE A 63 -3.83 -16.78 10.41
N GLY A 64 -4.55 -15.67 10.51
CA GLY A 64 -5.62 -15.31 9.59
C GLY A 64 -5.09 -14.45 8.45
N TRP A 65 -5.84 -14.42 7.35
CA TRP A 65 -5.48 -13.68 6.15
C TRP A 65 -6.56 -12.67 5.78
N THR A 66 -6.14 -11.44 5.50
CA THR A 66 -7.00 -10.37 5.00
C THR A 66 -6.49 -9.94 3.63
N TRP A 67 -7.40 -9.69 2.69
CA TRP A 67 -7.05 -9.17 1.36
C TRP A 67 -7.09 -7.65 1.39
N LEU A 68 -5.96 -7.00 1.13
CA LEU A 68 -5.85 -5.54 1.12
C LEU A 68 -5.56 -5.04 -0.29
N ASP A 69 -6.06 -3.86 -0.63
CA ASP A 69 -5.53 -3.12 -1.77
C ASP A 69 -4.14 -2.55 -1.43
N LEU A 70 -3.39 -2.16 -2.46
CA LEU A 70 -2.02 -1.68 -2.29
C LEU A 70 -1.90 -0.53 -1.25
N PRO A 71 -2.77 0.50 -1.25
CA PRO A 71 -2.67 1.58 -0.26
C PRO A 71 -2.74 1.05 1.18
N ARG A 72 -3.75 0.23 1.51
CA ARG A 72 -3.91 -0.33 2.86
C ARG A 72 -2.81 -1.31 3.22
N PHE A 73 -2.34 -2.10 2.23
CA PHE A 73 -1.20 -2.99 2.41
C PHE A 73 0.08 -2.21 2.79
N LEU A 74 0.44 -1.20 2.00
CA LEU A 74 1.63 -0.38 2.26
C LEU A 74 1.55 0.34 3.60
N ALA A 75 0.38 0.86 3.98
CA ALA A 75 0.17 1.49 5.27
C ALA A 75 0.45 0.58 6.46
N ARG A 76 -0.03 -0.66 6.40
CA ARG A 76 0.25 -1.63 7.47
C ARG A 76 1.72 -1.99 7.54
N ILE A 77 2.36 -2.14 6.38
CA ILE A 77 3.80 -2.41 6.31
C ILE A 77 4.60 -1.26 6.94
N VAL A 78 4.37 -0.01 6.55
CA VAL A 78 5.12 1.13 7.11
C VAL A 78 4.76 1.37 8.58
N HIS A 79 3.54 1.05 9.00
CA HIS A 79 3.18 1.08 10.41
C HIS A 79 3.94 0.04 11.22
N ALA A 80 4.03 -1.20 10.72
CA ALA A 80 4.83 -2.26 11.34
C ALA A 80 6.32 -1.89 11.42
N ARG A 81 6.81 -1.10 10.47
CA ARG A 81 8.16 -0.52 10.50
C ARG A 81 8.34 0.50 11.63
N GLY A 82 7.31 1.29 11.94
CA GLY A 82 7.34 2.31 12.99
C GLY A 82 6.70 3.66 12.63
N TYR A 83 6.15 3.83 11.43
CA TYR A 83 5.40 5.03 11.05
C TYR A 83 4.09 5.08 11.84
N ARG A 84 3.71 6.23 12.39
CA ARG A 84 2.49 6.36 13.22
C ARG A 84 1.35 7.10 12.55
N HIS A 85 1.61 7.63 11.36
CA HIS A 85 0.62 8.37 10.59
C HIS A 85 0.63 7.93 9.13
N GLY A 86 -0.56 7.81 8.55
CA GLY A 86 -0.74 7.48 7.13
C GLY A 86 -1.86 8.29 6.51
N LEU A 87 -1.54 8.92 5.39
CA LEU A 87 -2.46 9.75 4.63
C LEU A 87 -2.63 9.18 3.24
N ARG A 88 -3.77 9.49 2.65
CA ARG A 88 -4.04 9.32 1.23
C ARG A 88 -4.44 10.65 0.64
N TYR A 89 -3.98 10.88 -0.57
CA TYR A 89 -4.43 11.99 -1.40
C TYR A 89 -4.81 11.46 -2.78
N ASP A 90 -5.98 11.85 -3.28
CA ASP A 90 -6.36 11.68 -4.68
C ASP A 90 -7.10 12.93 -5.20
N ARG A 91 -7.20 13.06 -6.53
CA ARG A 91 -7.81 14.24 -7.17
C ARG A 91 -9.33 14.34 -7.05
N VAL A 92 -9.98 13.30 -6.55
CA VAL A 92 -11.45 13.24 -6.40
C VAL A 92 -11.84 13.60 -4.97
N HIS A 93 -11.20 12.98 -3.98
CA HIS A 93 -11.57 13.10 -2.57
C HIS A 93 -10.64 14.02 -1.76
N GLY A 94 -9.49 14.41 -2.32
CA GLY A 94 -8.50 15.22 -1.63
C GLY A 94 -7.78 14.42 -0.55
N LEU A 95 -7.37 15.11 0.51
CA LEU A 95 -6.65 14.51 1.64
C LEU A 95 -7.60 13.74 2.55
N SER A 96 -7.22 12.51 2.87
CA SER A 96 -7.85 11.68 3.90
C SER A 96 -6.80 10.96 4.74
N ILE A 97 -7.19 10.57 5.95
CA ILE A 97 -6.41 9.64 6.76
C ILE A 97 -6.68 8.25 6.18
N LEU A 98 -5.62 7.49 5.91
CA LEU A 98 -5.81 6.17 5.30
C LEU A 98 -6.50 5.24 6.30
N ASP A 99 -7.66 4.68 5.90
CA ASP A 99 -8.64 3.94 6.72
C ASP A 99 -8.04 3.30 7.98
N ALA A 100 -8.52 3.77 9.14
CA ALA A 100 -7.98 3.54 10.48
C ALA A 100 -8.02 2.06 10.94
N ALA A 101 -7.05 1.28 10.48
CA ALA A 101 -6.30 0.27 11.21
C ALA A 101 -5.05 -0.03 10.34
N PRO A 102 -3.89 0.53 10.69
CA PRO A 102 -3.42 0.64 12.08
C PRO A 102 -3.24 2.08 12.62
N PHE A 103 -3.58 3.12 11.87
CA PHE A 103 -3.37 4.51 12.30
C PHE A 103 -4.49 5.06 13.18
N ASP A 104 -4.12 5.79 14.23
CA ASP A 104 -5.06 6.54 15.06
C ASP A 104 -5.43 7.86 14.36
N GLY A 105 -6.69 7.96 13.93
CA GLY A 105 -7.19 9.13 13.19
C GLY A 105 -7.20 10.42 14.01
N LYS A 106 -7.46 10.34 15.33
CA LYS A 106 -7.45 11.52 16.20
C LYS A 106 -6.03 12.03 16.41
N ARG A 107 -5.11 11.13 16.79
CA ARG A 107 -3.67 11.45 16.94
C ARG A 107 -3.10 11.97 15.62
N THR A 108 -3.50 11.38 14.49
CA THR A 108 -3.06 11.86 13.17
C THR A 108 -3.58 13.26 12.87
N THR A 109 -4.85 13.54 13.16
CA THR A 109 -5.41 14.89 12.97
C THR A 109 -4.68 15.93 13.81
N GLU A 110 -4.45 15.65 15.09
CA GLU A 110 -3.67 16.50 16.01
C GLU A 110 -2.24 16.71 15.51
N PHE A 111 -1.62 15.67 14.97
CA PHE A 111 -0.29 15.74 14.38
C PHE A 111 -0.25 16.63 13.13
N LEU A 112 -1.25 16.53 12.24
CA LEU A 112 -1.32 17.37 11.04
C LEU A 112 -1.48 18.85 11.38
N THR A 113 -2.38 19.20 12.30
CA THR A 113 -2.63 20.60 12.67
C THR A 113 -1.53 21.16 13.54
N GLY A 114 -1.16 20.45 14.61
CA GLY A 114 -0.21 20.92 15.62
C GLY A 114 1.25 20.90 15.16
N THR A 115 1.65 19.91 14.36
CA THR A 115 3.06 19.76 13.96
C THR A 115 3.31 20.15 12.51
N LEU A 116 2.40 19.81 11.58
CA LEU A 116 2.59 20.14 10.16
C LEU A 116 1.92 21.46 9.73
N GLY A 117 1.10 22.07 10.59
CA GLY A 117 0.32 23.26 10.23
C GLY A 117 -0.68 23.00 9.09
N LEU A 118 -1.02 21.73 8.85
CA LEU A 118 -1.99 21.31 7.86
C LEU A 118 -3.37 21.17 8.50
N GLU A 119 -4.28 22.07 8.15
CA GLU A 119 -5.70 21.98 8.53
C GLU A 119 -6.44 21.02 7.59
N PRO A 120 -6.78 19.77 7.99
CA PRO A 120 -7.26 18.76 7.05
C PRO A 120 -8.54 19.19 6.31
N ALA A 121 -9.40 19.96 6.97
CA ALA A 121 -10.62 20.51 6.39
C ALA A 121 -10.39 21.38 5.14
N ARG A 122 -9.18 21.97 4.97
CA ARG A 122 -8.83 22.75 3.76
C ARG A 122 -8.43 21.87 2.57
N TYR A 123 -8.07 20.61 2.83
CA TYR A 123 -7.48 19.71 1.86
C TYR A 123 -8.38 18.51 1.52
N THR A 124 -9.38 18.23 2.34
CA THR A 124 -10.39 17.18 2.12
C THR A 124 -11.49 17.64 1.17
N GLY A 125 -12.10 16.67 0.50
CA GLY A 125 -13.26 16.86 -0.37
C GLY A 125 -12.90 17.31 -1.78
N PRO A 126 -13.88 17.25 -2.69
CA PRO A 126 -13.70 17.70 -4.07
C PRO A 126 -13.52 19.22 -4.12
N ALA A 127 -12.70 19.68 -5.07
CA ALA A 127 -12.53 21.09 -5.40
C ALA A 127 -12.27 21.26 -6.91
N ALA A 128 -12.07 22.50 -7.36
CA ALA A 128 -11.70 22.76 -8.74
C ALA A 128 -10.40 22.01 -9.12
N PRO A 129 -10.24 21.49 -10.36
CA PRO A 129 -9.08 20.68 -10.73
C PRO A 129 -7.71 21.32 -10.45
N ARG A 130 -7.61 22.65 -10.64
CA ARG A 130 -6.43 23.46 -10.30
C ARG A 130 -6.15 23.53 -8.80
N GLU A 131 -7.21 23.69 -8.01
CA GLU A 131 -7.10 23.75 -6.56
C GLU A 131 -6.64 22.40 -6.01
N MET A 132 -7.12 21.29 -6.56
CA MET A 132 -6.65 19.96 -6.19
C MET A 132 -5.13 19.83 -6.39
N LEU A 133 -4.59 20.26 -7.54
CA LEU A 133 -3.14 20.22 -7.76
C LEU A 133 -2.36 21.14 -6.83
N THR A 134 -2.88 22.35 -6.56
CA THR A 134 -2.29 23.25 -5.56
C THR A 134 -2.21 22.57 -4.18
N ARG A 135 -3.33 21.98 -3.73
CA ARG A 135 -3.43 21.24 -2.47
C ARG A 135 -2.40 20.11 -2.40
N LEU A 136 -2.21 19.34 -3.48
CA LEU A 136 -1.19 18.29 -3.55
C LEU A 136 0.21 18.85 -3.26
N GLY A 137 0.58 19.96 -3.93
CA GLY A 137 1.86 20.61 -3.72
C GLY A 137 2.05 21.10 -2.28
N ASP A 138 1.03 21.74 -1.70
CA ASP A 138 1.04 22.20 -0.30
C ASP A 138 1.24 21.03 0.69
N ILE A 139 0.49 19.94 0.48
CA ILE A 139 0.57 18.74 1.34
C ILE A 139 1.96 18.11 1.25
N VAL A 140 2.47 17.86 0.04
CA VAL A 140 3.79 17.23 -0.15
C VAL A 140 4.90 18.09 0.46
N GLU A 141 4.80 19.41 0.36
CA GLU A 141 5.75 20.33 0.98
C GLU A 141 5.72 20.25 2.51
N ALA A 142 4.54 20.30 3.11
CA ALA A 142 4.38 20.17 4.56
C ALA A 142 4.84 18.80 5.08
N VAL A 143 4.56 17.72 4.34
CA VAL A 143 5.04 16.36 4.70
C VAL A 143 6.56 16.27 4.66
N ALA A 144 7.21 16.93 3.69
CA ALA A 144 8.67 16.91 3.55
C ALA A 144 9.42 17.80 4.55
N ASN A 145 8.82 18.92 4.97
CA ASN A 145 9.44 19.92 5.81
C ASN A 145 9.05 19.72 7.28
N ARG A 146 9.86 18.96 8.04
CA ARG A 146 9.57 18.66 9.46
C ARG A 146 10.73 18.91 10.43
N PRO A 147 10.45 19.35 11.69
CA PRO A 147 11.40 19.28 12.81
C PRO A 147 11.71 17.84 13.29
N ALA A 148 12.88 17.66 13.91
CA ALA A 148 13.38 16.37 14.39
C ALA A 148 12.65 15.90 15.67
N ARG A 149 12.59 14.56 15.88
CA ARG A 149 12.11 13.82 17.08
C ARG A 149 10.63 13.47 17.17
N GLU A 150 9.84 13.80 16.16
CA GLU A 150 8.40 13.50 16.12
C GLU A 150 8.12 12.22 15.27
N ASP A 151 6.92 11.62 15.36
CA ASP A 151 6.54 10.36 14.70
C ASP A 151 6.47 10.36 13.16
N HIS A 152 7.05 9.39 12.46
CA HIS A 152 7.05 9.39 10.99
C HIS A 152 5.66 9.26 10.33
N LEU A 153 5.52 9.94 9.19
CA LEU A 153 4.31 10.00 8.36
C LEU A 153 4.54 9.37 6.98
N SER A 154 3.55 8.64 6.49
CA SER A 154 3.47 8.20 5.10
C SER A 154 2.32 8.92 4.37
N LEU A 155 2.55 9.35 3.14
CA LEU A 155 1.55 9.94 2.25
C LEU A 155 1.48 9.11 0.97
N LEU A 156 0.32 8.51 0.70
CA LEU A 156 0.04 7.81 -0.54
C LEU A 156 -0.72 8.75 -1.49
N ILE A 157 -0.15 9.00 -2.66
CA ILE A 157 -0.81 9.72 -3.75
C ILE A 157 -1.39 8.68 -4.69
N ASP A 158 -2.70 8.48 -4.57
CA ASP A 158 -3.41 7.49 -5.35
C ASP A 158 -3.91 8.07 -6.67
N PHE A 159 -4.07 7.21 -7.67
CA PHE A 159 -4.34 7.60 -9.06
C PHE A 159 -3.38 8.70 -9.56
N ALA A 160 -2.08 8.58 -9.24
CA ALA A 160 -1.09 9.60 -9.57
C ALA A 160 -0.95 9.83 -11.09
N SER A 161 -1.23 8.81 -11.90
CA SER A 161 -1.28 8.93 -13.37
C SER A 161 -2.37 9.85 -13.89
N ARG A 162 -3.32 10.25 -13.04
CA ARG A 162 -4.38 11.20 -13.38
C ARG A 162 -4.11 12.59 -12.81
N MET A 163 -2.90 12.86 -12.31
CA MET A 163 -2.52 14.18 -11.79
C MET A 163 -2.32 15.21 -12.90
N ALA A 164 -1.52 14.86 -13.91
CA ALA A 164 -1.35 15.67 -15.10
C ALA A 164 -2.24 15.17 -16.24
N ARG A 165 -2.68 16.07 -17.12
CA ARG A 165 -3.36 15.70 -18.36
C ARG A 165 -2.39 15.07 -19.37
N ASP A 166 -1.21 15.67 -19.51
CA ASP A 166 -0.11 15.18 -20.35
C ASP A 166 1.22 15.44 -19.64
N PRO A 167 1.94 14.41 -19.18
CA PRO A 167 3.20 14.57 -18.45
C PRO A 167 4.32 15.18 -19.30
N ASN A 168 4.20 15.20 -20.63
CA ASN A 168 5.17 15.82 -21.54
C ASN A 168 4.81 17.26 -21.92
N ALA A 169 3.57 17.70 -21.64
CA ALA A 169 3.05 19.02 -22.01
C ALA A 169 2.17 19.58 -20.89
N LEU A 170 2.79 19.76 -19.71
CA LEU A 170 2.14 20.34 -18.56
C LEU A 170 1.67 21.77 -18.82
N ASP A 171 0.50 22.11 -18.30
CA ASP A 171 0.10 23.50 -18.17
C ASP A 171 1.08 24.26 -17.25
N LEU A 172 1.66 25.35 -17.76
CA LEU A 172 2.70 26.12 -17.07
C LEU A 172 2.19 26.87 -15.84
N VAL A 173 0.88 27.10 -15.74
CA VAL A 173 0.25 27.88 -14.67
C VAL A 173 -0.31 26.96 -13.59
N ASP A 174 -0.95 25.86 -13.98
CA ASP A 174 -1.77 25.04 -13.09
C ASP A 174 -1.14 23.69 -12.73
N GLU A 175 -0.42 23.05 -13.66
CA GLU A 175 0.15 21.71 -13.45
C GLU A 175 1.63 21.73 -13.11
N HIS A 176 2.41 22.59 -13.79
CA HIS A 176 3.85 22.66 -13.63
C HIS A 176 4.26 23.14 -12.22
N PRO A 177 3.72 24.24 -11.64
CA PRO A 177 4.20 24.74 -10.36
C PRO A 177 4.01 23.75 -9.18
N PRO A 178 2.85 23.08 -9.00
CA PRO A 178 2.69 22.11 -7.93
C PRO A 178 3.61 20.89 -8.04
N LEU A 179 3.86 20.38 -9.26
CA LEU A 179 4.77 19.26 -9.47
C LEU A 179 6.23 19.66 -9.22
N VAL A 180 6.64 20.88 -9.61
CA VAL A 180 7.96 21.41 -9.27
C VAL A 180 8.14 21.56 -7.77
N ARG A 181 7.09 21.99 -7.06
CA ARG A 181 7.10 22.03 -5.59
C ARG A 181 7.31 20.63 -5.02
N CYS A 182 6.56 19.63 -5.49
CA CYS A 182 6.72 18.24 -5.06
C CYS A 182 8.15 17.71 -5.29
N LEU A 183 8.77 18.03 -6.44
CA LEU A 183 10.17 17.69 -6.73
C LEU A 183 11.13 18.37 -5.74
N LYS A 184 10.98 19.69 -5.54
CA LYS A 184 11.82 20.44 -4.61
C LYS A 184 11.73 19.86 -3.20
N SER A 185 10.52 19.53 -2.76
CA SER A 185 10.24 18.88 -1.47
C SER A 185 10.91 17.50 -1.35
N SER A 186 10.96 16.71 -2.43
CA SER A 186 11.71 15.45 -2.45
C SER A 186 13.18 15.66 -2.10
N ILE A 187 13.81 16.67 -2.71
CA ILE A 187 15.25 16.94 -2.60
C ILE A 187 15.59 17.63 -1.27
N SER A 188 14.72 18.50 -0.76
CA SER A 188 14.93 19.23 0.50
C SER A 188 14.52 18.47 1.75
N ALA A 189 13.85 17.32 1.60
CA ALA A 189 13.41 16.49 2.72
C ALA A 189 14.59 16.08 3.60
N ARG A 190 14.34 15.95 4.91
CA ARG A 190 15.34 15.54 5.90
C ARG A 190 14.89 14.31 6.66
N ALA A 191 15.77 13.31 6.70
CA ALA A 191 15.58 12.15 7.57
C ALA A 191 15.75 12.57 9.03
N HIS A 192 14.98 11.94 9.92
CA HIS A 192 15.05 12.17 11.36
C HIS A 192 14.78 10.88 12.13
N LEU A 193 15.21 10.88 13.40
CA LEU A 193 14.88 9.83 14.36
C LEU A 193 13.54 10.13 15.02
N SER A 194 12.85 9.09 15.46
CA SER A 194 11.69 9.14 16.34
C SER A 194 11.84 8.08 17.44
N GLU A 195 10.93 8.03 18.41
CA GLU A 195 10.94 6.99 19.44
C GLU A 195 10.80 5.60 18.82
N ALA A 196 9.88 5.44 17.86
CA ALA A 196 9.64 4.18 17.16
C ALA A 196 10.78 3.81 16.18
N LEU A 197 11.48 4.81 15.62
CA LEU A 197 12.58 4.64 14.67
C LEU A 197 13.85 5.31 15.18
N SER A 198 14.35 4.80 16.31
CA SER A 198 15.46 5.40 17.06
C SER A 198 16.85 4.94 16.61
N SER A 199 16.94 3.81 15.91
CA SER A 199 18.23 3.24 15.46
C SER A 199 18.74 3.81 14.13
N VAL A 200 17.82 4.19 13.23
CA VAL A 200 18.13 4.68 11.90
C VAL A 200 17.18 5.81 11.54
N ALA A 201 17.72 6.93 11.07
CA ALA A 201 16.91 8.07 10.64
C ALA A 201 16.10 7.71 9.39
N HIS A 202 14.81 8.05 9.41
CA HIS A 202 13.90 7.84 8.29
C HIS A 202 13.32 9.16 7.80
N TYR A 203 12.91 9.19 6.54
CA TYR A 203 12.14 10.30 5.98
C TYR A 203 10.66 10.14 6.30
N ASN A 204 9.93 11.24 6.35
CA ASN A 204 8.51 11.16 5.98
C ASN A 204 8.44 10.75 4.51
N THR A 205 7.59 9.80 4.21
CA THR A 205 7.63 9.11 2.92
C THR A 205 6.42 9.47 2.07
N VAL A 206 6.66 9.93 0.84
CA VAL A 206 5.61 10.14 -0.16
C VAL A 206 5.67 9.02 -1.21
N VAL A 207 4.55 8.34 -1.46
CA VAL A 207 4.45 7.23 -2.40
C VAL A 207 3.46 7.59 -3.50
N TRP A 208 3.94 7.71 -4.73
CA TRP A 208 3.13 7.92 -5.93
C TRP A 208 2.71 6.58 -6.51
N LEU A 209 1.40 6.35 -6.66
CA LEU A 209 0.85 5.14 -7.30
C LEU A 209 0.49 5.47 -8.75
N CYS A 210 1.38 5.09 -9.68
CA CYS A 210 1.21 5.34 -11.11
C CYS A 210 0.96 4.03 -11.87
N ASP A 211 0.16 4.07 -12.93
CA ASP A 211 0.01 2.95 -13.87
C ASP A 211 1.37 2.63 -14.50
N LYS A 212 2.09 3.66 -14.96
CA LYS A 212 3.40 3.59 -15.62
C LYS A 212 4.34 4.68 -15.11
N GLU A 213 5.63 4.49 -15.36
CA GLU A 213 6.66 5.43 -14.90
C GLU A 213 6.56 6.79 -15.60
N ASN A 214 6.28 6.80 -16.89
CA ASN A 214 6.19 8.00 -17.72
C ASN A 214 4.87 8.77 -17.56
N ASP A 215 4.04 8.39 -16.58
CA ASP A 215 2.84 9.15 -16.22
C ASP A 215 3.17 10.39 -15.36
N LEU A 216 4.40 10.47 -14.84
CA LEU A 216 4.97 11.69 -14.28
C LEU A 216 5.97 12.31 -15.27
N PRO A 217 6.20 13.64 -15.21
CA PRO A 217 7.16 14.31 -16.08
C PRO A 217 8.58 13.73 -15.90
N ALA A 218 9.32 13.56 -16.99
CA ALA A 218 10.67 12.97 -16.94
C ALA A 218 11.61 13.71 -15.98
N TRP A 219 11.52 15.04 -15.92
CA TRP A 219 12.33 15.87 -15.03
C TRP A 219 12.05 15.62 -13.53
N TYR A 220 10.92 14.99 -13.19
CA TYR A 220 10.54 14.70 -11.81
C TYR A 220 11.37 13.56 -11.20
N PHE A 221 11.59 12.50 -11.99
CA PHE A 221 12.27 11.29 -11.51
C PHE A 221 13.70 11.14 -12.07
N HIS A 222 14.02 11.79 -13.19
CA HIS A 222 15.35 11.72 -13.77
C HIS A 222 16.39 12.38 -12.85
N ARG A 223 17.40 11.60 -12.44
CA ARG A 223 18.49 12.03 -11.55
C ARG A 223 18.04 12.59 -10.19
N ASN A 224 16.84 12.28 -9.71
CA ASN A 224 16.44 12.60 -8.35
C ASN A 224 17.05 11.59 -7.36
N PRO A 225 18.02 11.98 -6.51
CA PRO A 225 18.73 11.06 -5.62
C PRO A 225 17.88 10.57 -4.45
N LEU A 226 16.79 11.25 -4.09
CA LEU A 226 15.92 10.90 -2.97
C LEU A 226 14.62 10.23 -3.42
N LEU A 227 14.51 9.92 -4.71
CA LEU A 227 13.40 9.18 -5.28
C LEU A 227 13.82 7.74 -5.62
N ARG A 228 12.93 6.78 -5.36
CA ARG A 228 13.10 5.37 -5.76
C ARG A 228 11.90 4.91 -6.57
N ARG A 229 12.18 4.23 -7.68
CA ARG A 229 11.16 3.57 -8.50
C ARG A 229 11.03 2.12 -8.03
N ILE A 230 9.81 1.67 -7.77
CA ILE A 230 9.47 0.34 -7.31
C ILE A 230 8.46 -0.27 -8.29
N PRO A 231 8.91 -1.06 -9.28
CA PRO A 231 7.99 -1.79 -10.15
C PRO A 231 7.33 -2.92 -9.34
N ILE A 232 6.02 -2.84 -9.18
CA ILE A 232 5.21 -3.88 -8.55
C ILE A 232 4.86 -4.91 -9.61
N THR A 233 5.52 -6.06 -9.51
CA THR A 233 5.33 -7.17 -10.43
C THR A 233 4.02 -7.90 -10.15
N ALA A 234 3.45 -8.52 -11.18
CA ALA A 234 2.40 -9.52 -11.03
C ALA A 234 2.87 -10.67 -10.09
N PRO A 235 1.96 -11.38 -9.41
CA PRO A 235 2.33 -12.45 -8.51
C PRO A 235 3.05 -13.58 -9.27
N ASP A 236 4.23 -13.96 -8.79
CA ASP A 236 4.97 -15.10 -9.32
C ASP A 236 4.33 -16.43 -8.90
N PHE A 237 4.85 -17.55 -9.38
CA PHE A 237 4.30 -18.87 -9.07
C PHE A 237 4.23 -19.13 -7.57
N ALA A 238 5.30 -18.82 -6.81
CA ALA A 238 5.34 -19.02 -5.36
C ALA A 238 4.28 -18.18 -4.63
N THR A 239 4.08 -16.93 -5.06
CA THR A 239 3.02 -16.06 -4.54
C THR A 239 1.63 -16.63 -4.86
N ARG A 240 1.41 -17.08 -6.10
CA ARG A 240 0.14 -17.70 -6.51
C ARG A 240 -0.14 -18.99 -5.77
N GLU A 241 0.87 -19.83 -5.53
CA GLU A 241 0.74 -21.05 -4.73
C GLU A 241 0.31 -20.74 -3.29
N ARG A 242 0.92 -19.72 -2.68
CA ARG A 242 0.50 -19.23 -1.36
C ARG A 242 -0.94 -18.70 -1.37
N VAL A 243 -1.30 -17.90 -2.37
CA VAL A 243 -2.66 -17.36 -2.53
C VAL A 243 -3.67 -18.50 -2.72
N ALA A 244 -3.34 -19.51 -3.52
CA ALA A 244 -4.14 -20.70 -3.72
C ALA A 244 -4.35 -21.44 -2.39
N ASP A 245 -3.29 -21.69 -1.61
CA ASP A 245 -3.40 -22.27 -0.27
C ASP A 245 -4.37 -21.47 0.62
N ILE A 246 -4.24 -20.14 0.65
CA ILE A 246 -5.12 -19.27 1.45
C ILE A 246 -6.60 -19.41 1.00
N LEU A 247 -6.86 -19.37 -0.31
CA LEU A 247 -8.22 -19.46 -0.86
C LEU A 247 -8.83 -20.85 -0.61
N LEU A 248 -8.07 -21.93 -0.86
CA LEU A 248 -8.55 -23.30 -0.78
C LEU A 248 -8.75 -23.79 0.68
N ARG A 249 -8.11 -23.16 1.69
CA ARG A 249 -8.37 -23.42 3.12
C ARG A 249 -9.82 -23.19 3.54
N GLY A 250 -10.49 -22.22 2.91
CA GLY A 250 -11.89 -21.89 3.16
C GLY A 250 -12.89 -22.82 2.45
N TRP A 251 -12.40 -23.73 1.58
CA TRP A 251 -13.27 -24.62 0.83
C TRP A 251 -13.79 -25.76 1.70
N LYS A 252 -15.09 -26.04 1.61
CA LYS A 252 -15.70 -27.20 2.26
C LYS A 252 -15.36 -28.49 1.49
N TRP A 253 -14.27 -29.14 1.89
CA TRP A 253 -13.96 -30.51 1.50
C TRP A 253 -15.00 -31.45 2.14
N LYS A 254 -15.61 -32.40 1.40
CA LYS A 254 -16.48 -33.39 2.08
C LYS A 254 -15.60 -34.35 2.89
N LYS A 255 -16.22 -34.98 3.88
CA LYS A 255 -15.53 -35.89 4.81
C LYS A 255 -15.02 -37.11 4.03
N GLY A 256 -13.69 -37.23 3.89
CA GLY A 256 -13.03 -38.29 3.12
C GLY A 256 -12.59 -37.91 1.70
N ASP A 257 -12.82 -36.66 1.25
CA ASP A 257 -12.60 -36.26 -0.16
C ASP A 257 -11.15 -36.00 -0.57
N ALA A 258 -10.22 -35.79 0.37
CA ALA A 258 -8.85 -35.43 0.00
C ALA A 258 -7.84 -35.77 1.09
N SER A 259 -6.82 -36.53 0.70
CA SER A 259 -5.57 -36.64 1.46
C SER A 259 -4.82 -35.31 1.48
N GLU A 260 -3.81 -35.18 2.33
CA GLU A 260 -2.91 -34.02 2.32
C GLU A 260 -2.22 -33.84 0.96
N ALA A 261 -1.92 -34.96 0.27
CA ALA A 261 -1.34 -34.95 -1.07
C ALA A 261 -2.31 -34.40 -2.13
N ASP A 262 -3.59 -34.74 -2.05
CA ASP A 262 -4.61 -34.23 -2.99
C ASP A 262 -4.81 -32.72 -2.83
N ARG A 263 -4.74 -32.21 -1.58
CA ARG A 263 -4.81 -30.77 -1.31
C ARG A 263 -3.58 -30.03 -1.87
N ALA A 264 -2.39 -30.57 -1.66
CA ALA A 264 -1.16 -30.00 -2.21
C ALA A 264 -1.19 -29.98 -3.75
N LEU A 265 -1.71 -31.04 -4.38
CA LEU A 265 -1.89 -31.11 -5.82
C LEU A 265 -2.90 -30.07 -6.31
N ALA A 266 -4.03 -29.89 -5.63
CA ALA A 266 -5.02 -28.87 -5.98
C ALA A 266 -4.45 -27.44 -5.89
N ILE A 267 -3.70 -27.14 -4.83
CA ILE A 267 -3.00 -25.85 -4.66
C ILE A 267 -2.04 -25.59 -5.83
N THR A 268 -1.20 -26.58 -6.15
CA THR A 268 -0.21 -26.49 -7.23
C THR A 268 -0.89 -26.32 -8.58
N THR A 269 -1.98 -27.07 -8.82
CA THR A 269 -2.75 -27.04 -10.07
C THR A 269 -3.42 -25.69 -10.26
N PHE A 270 -4.09 -25.17 -9.23
CA PHE A 270 -4.72 -23.85 -9.26
C PHE A 270 -3.69 -22.74 -9.53
N ALA A 271 -2.52 -22.78 -8.87
CA ALA A 271 -1.45 -21.80 -9.09
C ALA A 271 -0.84 -21.87 -10.50
N SER A 272 -0.79 -23.06 -11.09
CA SER A 272 -0.32 -23.31 -12.46
C SER A 272 -1.34 -22.81 -13.50
N GLN A 273 -2.63 -23.07 -13.29
CA GLN A 273 -3.71 -22.67 -14.20
C GLN A 273 -4.04 -21.17 -14.15
N THR A 274 -3.56 -20.46 -13.12
CA THR A 274 -3.72 -19.02 -12.95
C THR A 274 -2.47 -18.23 -13.35
N GLU A 275 -1.66 -18.79 -14.25
CA GLU A 275 -0.47 -18.09 -14.76
C GLU A 275 -0.83 -16.74 -15.41
N GLY A 276 -0.09 -15.69 -15.04
CA GLY A 276 -0.29 -14.34 -15.54
C GLY A 276 -1.46 -13.58 -14.91
N MET A 277 -2.24 -14.22 -14.03
CA MET A 277 -3.39 -13.60 -13.37
C MET A 277 -2.99 -12.76 -12.16
N SER A 278 -3.80 -11.75 -11.85
CA SER A 278 -3.70 -10.99 -10.61
C SER A 278 -4.29 -11.80 -9.43
N VAL A 279 -3.92 -11.46 -8.19
CA VAL A 279 -4.54 -12.07 -6.99
C VAL A 279 -6.04 -11.76 -6.95
N ARG A 280 -6.44 -10.58 -7.43
CA ARG A 280 -7.84 -10.20 -7.62
C ARG A 280 -8.57 -11.19 -8.53
N ASP A 281 -7.99 -11.56 -9.66
CA ASP A 281 -8.58 -12.50 -10.61
C ASP A 281 -8.65 -13.92 -10.02
N MET A 282 -7.57 -14.37 -9.36
CA MET A 282 -7.56 -15.66 -8.65
C MET A 282 -8.68 -15.74 -7.61
N ARG A 283 -8.91 -14.67 -6.85
CA ARG A 283 -10.01 -14.58 -5.89
C ARG A 283 -11.36 -14.57 -6.60
N ALA A 284 -11.51 -13.86 -7.71
CA ALA A 284 -12.75 -13.86 -8.49
C ALA A 284 -13.10 -15.26 -9.01
N ILE A 285 -12.11 -16.00 -9.52
CA ILE A 285 -12.27 -17.41 -9.91
C ILE A 285 -12.73 -18.24 -8.71
N HIS A 286 -12.07 -18.10 -7.56
CA HIS A 286 -12.46 -18.83 -6.36
C HIS A 286 -13.90 -18.55 -5.91
N GLU A 287 -14.33 -17.27 -5.91
CA GLU A 287 -15.71 -16.91 -5.57
C GLU A 287 -16.72 -17.46 -6.60
N LEU A 288 -16.37 -17.45 -7.90
CA LEU A 288 -17.20 -18.03 -8.95
C LEU A 288 -17.34 -19.55 -8.78
N SER A 289 -16.24 -20.28 -8.60
CA SER A 289 -16.26 -21.72 -8.36
C SER A 289 -17.09 -22.10 -7.14
N ARG A 290 -17.08 -21.26 -6.08
CA ARG A 290 -17.94 -21.44 -4.91
C ARG A 290 -19.41 -21.21 -5.21
N ALA A 291 -19.74 -20.22 -6.04
CA ALA A 291 -21.11 -19.97 -6.46
C ALA A 291 -21.66 -21.13 -7.33
N GLU A 292 -20.81 -21.71 -8.17
CA GLU A 292 -21.16 -22.83 -9.06
C GLU A 292 -21.04 -24.22 -8.41
N SER A 293 -20.58 -24.29 -7.16
CA SER A 293 -20.37 -25.55 -6.41
C SER A 293 -19.41 -26.53 -7.11
N CYS A 294 -18.44 -26.02 -7.86
CA CYS A 294 -17.35 -26.81 -8.46
C CYS A 294 -16.54 -27.53 -7.36
N ARG A 295 -15.90 -28.65 -7.72
CA ARG A 295 -14.91 -29.29 -6.83
C ARG A 295 -13.52 -28.74 -7.12
N PRO A 296 -12.60 -28.75 -6.15
CA PRO A 296 -11.20 -28.35 -6.39
C PRO A 296 -10.45 -29.20 -7.43
N SER A 297 -11.00 -30.36 -7.79
CA SER A 297 -10.48 -31.31 -8.78
C SER A 297 -11.07 -31.15 -10.18
N ASP A 298 -12.14 -30.35 -10.32
CA ASP A 298 -12.86 -30.11 -11.58
C ASP A 298 -12.27 -28.90 -12.30
#